data_AF-A0A933PLI7-F1
#
_entry.id   AF-A0A933PLI7-F1
#
_cell.length_a   1.000
_cell.length_b   1.000
_cell.length_c   1.000
_cell.angle_alpha   90.00
_cell.angle_beta   90.00
_cell.angle_gamma   90.00
#
_symmetry.space_group_name_H-M   'P 1'
#
loop_
_entity.id
_entity.type
_entity.pdbx_description
1 polymer ?
#
loop_
_entity_poly.entity_id
_entity_poly.type
_entity_poly.pdbx_seq_one_letter_code
_entity_poly.pdbx_strand_id
1 'polypeptide(L)'
;MIPIHDQPIAQRLDWLFDLAARHAADFQSPEAGLARRRHQANHPTAIAVLTCMDGRINIPVATQTPTGILMPFRNLGGMFDLGWPHLGEVLAHHVQRMTGAGRRVLLIITYHWSKGDPHRGCAGFRFDTEAAKTHTGAIRRQVERVFGPGHDSVYPLVCGFETDDEALVVHGRDGAVLDLGALAPGEALPLGPRLDVLLPDMPVPMRADLAALLDGNRRHIAGVRAAAARGERRLDVEHREWMICIGRGFDFLHTPNQALIIGPYSPDLADPIRKAAGILEGNMQAGRIPDDGVLLLASAPYYEIGVDRARAELKARFLAALAAEVIEADRPALAAKMTRRTAILDWRSRNLEILDD
;
A
#
# COMPACT_ATOMS: atom_id res chain seq x y z
N MET A 1 5.33 27.81 -3.71
CA MET A 1 6.35 26.78 -3.43
C MET A 1 6.29 25.78 -4.59
N ILE A 2 7.44 25.41 -5.17
CA ILE A 2 7.47 24.42 -6.27
C ILE A 2 7.08 23.05 -5.69
N PRO A 3 6.10 22.34 -6.27
CA PRO A 3 5.73 20.99 -5.83
C PRO A 3 6.95 20.06 -5.81
N ILE A 4 7.01 19.12 -4.86
CA ILE A 4 8.18 18.26 -4.70
C ILE A 4 8.51 17.47 -5.99
N HIS A 5 7.49 17.07 -6.76
CA HIS A 5 7.64 16.36 -8.03
C HIS A 5 8.48 17.13 -9.06
N ASP A 6 8.45 18.46 -9.01
CA ASP A 6 9.05 19.33 -10.01
C ASP A 6 10.43 19.86 -9.57
N GLN A 7 10.91 19.45 -8.38
CA GLN A 7 12.23 19.83 -7.89
C GLN A 7 13.34 18.97 -8.49
N PRO A 8 14.59 19.48 -8.58
CA PRO A 8 15.73 18.69 -9.00
C PRO A 8 15.88 17.38 -8.23
N ILE A 9 16.36 16.31 -8.88
CA ILE A 9 16.45 14.97 -8.27
C ILE A 9 17.16 14.98 -6.90
N ALA A 10 18.24 15.76 -6.73
CA ALA A 10 18.93 15.89 -5.45
C ALA A 10 18.02 16.39 -4.32
N GLN A 11 17.21 17.43 -4.57
CA GLN A 11 16.28 17.98 -3.58
C GLN A 11 15.14 17.01 -3.27
N ARG A 12 14.68 16.23 -4.26
CA ARG A 12 13.71 15.16 -4.07
C ARG A 12 14.26 14.03 -3.18
N LEU A 13 15.53 13.67 -3.34
CA LEU A 13 16.21 12.69 -2.49
C LEU A 13 16.38 13.20 -1.05
N ASP A 14 16.86 14.43 -0.88
CA ASP A 14 17.03 15.04 0.45
C ASP A 14 15.68 15.10 1.19
N TRP A 15 14.64 15.60 0.52
CA TRP A 15 13.29 15.62 1.05
C TRP A 15 12.78 14.24 1.47
N LEU A 16 13.07 13.20 0.68
CA LEU A 16 12.62 11.83 0.95
C LEU A 16 13.24 11.29 2.25
N PHE A 17 14.54 11.48 2.44
CA PHE A 17 15.22 10.99 3.63
C PHE A 17 14.90 11.84 4.86
N ASP A 18 14.68 13.15 4.70
CA ASP A 18 14.12 14.00 5.74
C ASP A 18 12.69 13.59 6.12
N LEU A 19 11.87 13.17 5.14
CA LEU A 19 10.54 12.63 5.39
C LEU A 19 10.63 11.33 6.22
N ALA A 20 11.54 10.41 5.85
CA ALA A 20 11.75 9.17 6.59
C ALA A 20 12.23 9.43 8.04
N ALA A 21 13.17 10.36 8.22
CA ALA A 21 13.69 10.72 9.54
C ALA A 21 12.61 11.36 10.43
N ARG A 22 11.85 12.33 9.91
CA ARG A 22 10.73 12.95 10.64
C ARG A 22 9.67 11.92 11.00
N HIS A 23 9.33 11.04 10.06
CA HIS A 23 8.40 9.96 10.31
C HIS A 23 8.85 9.04 11.46
N ALA A 24 10.12 8.64 11.48
CA ALA A 24 10.66 7.82 12.55
C ALA A 24 10.62 8.54 13.90
N ALA A 25 10.94 9.85 13.93
CA ALA A 25 10.89 10.66 15.14
C ALA A 25 9.46 10.79 15.68
N ASP A 26 8.51 11.14 14.80
CA ASP A 26 7.09 11.25 15.15
C ASP A 26 6.54 9.90 15.63
N PHE A 27 6.89 8.82 14.92
CA PHE A 27 6.47 7.47 15.30
C PHE A 27 6.96 7.09 16.69
N GLN A 28 8.18 7.46 17.06
CA GLN A 28 8.77 7.14 18.36
C GLN A 28 8.36 8.09 19.49
N SER A 29 7.72 9.22 19.18
CA SER A 29 7.29 10.17 20.21
C SER A 29 6.40 9.49 21.27
N PRO A 30 6.54 9.85 22.56
CA PRO A 30 5.71 9.30 23.63
C PRO A 30 4.21 9.45 23.36
N GLU A 31 3.80 10.60 22.83
CA GLU A 31 2.43 10.95 22.48
C GLU A 31 1.89 10.02 21.38
N ALA A 32 2.62 9.87 20.28
CA ALA A 32 2.19 8.99 19.19
C ALA A 32 2.19 7.51 19.63
N GLY A 33 3.17 7.09 20.43
CA GLY A 33 3.22 5.75 21.00
C GLY A 33 2.01 5.41 21.87
N LEU A 34 1.64 6.32 22.79
CA LEU A 34 0.44 6.16 23.62
C LEU A 34 -0.84 6.21 22.79
N ALA A 35 -0.92 7.12 21.80
CA ALA A 35 -2.07 7.23 20.92
C ALA A 35 -2.30 5.94 20.11
N ARG A 36 -1.24 5.32 19.57
CA ARG A 36 -1.33 4.04 18.86
C ARG A 36 -1.78 2.91 19.79
N ARG A 37 -1.24 2.83 21.01
CA ARG A 37 -1.68 1.82 21.99
C ARG A 37 -3.16 1.97 22.35
N ARG A 38 -3.61 3.20 22.60
CA ARG A 38 -5.03 3.50 22.85
C ARG A 38 -5.91 3.13 21.67
N HIS A 39 -5.47 3.46 20.45
CA HIS A 39 -6.18 3.08 19.23
C HIS A 39 -6.33 1.55 19.13
N GLN A 40 -5.24 0.79 19.33
CA GLN A 40 -5.27 -0.67 19.27
C GLN A 40 -6.11 -1.32 20.38
N ALA A 41 -6.21 -0.68 21.55
CA ALA A 41 -7.09 -1.14 22.63
C ALA A 41 -8.58 -0.92 22.30
N ASN A 42 -8.90 0.21 21.66
CA ASN A 42 -10.26 0.51 21.21
C ASN A 42 -10.65 -0.26 19.94
N HIS A 43 -9.67 -0.61 19.11
CA HIS A 43 -9.82 -1.28 17.83
C HIS A 43 -8.93 -2.53 17.78
N PRO A 44 -9.37 -3.64 18.42
CA PRO A 44 -8.52 -4.81 18.62
C PRO A 44 -8.27 -5.61 17.34
N THR A 45 -9.05 -5.40 16.27
CA THR A 45 -8.79 -6.04 14.96
C THR A 45 -7.43 -5.63 14.41
N ALA A 46 -6.58 -6.61 14.10
CA ALA A 46 -5.37 -6.38 13.31
C ALA A 46 -5.74 -6.32 11.83
N ILE A 47 -5.23 -5.32 11.10
CA ILE A 47 -5.58 -5.11 9.69
C ILE A 47 -4.33 -5.29 8.84
N ALA A 48 -4.38 -6.23 7.91
CA ALA A 48 -3.39 -6.37 6.85
C ALA A 48 -4.03 -6.12 5.49
N VAL A 49 -3.30 -5.40 4.62
CA VAL A 49 -3.83 -4.88 3.35
C VAL A 49 -2.97 -5.41 2.21
N LEU A 50 -3.58 -6.19 1.34
CA LEU A 50 -2.99 -6.74 0.12
C LEU A 50 -3.39 -5.83 -1.04
N THR A 51 -2.44 -5.05 -1.56
CA THR A 51 -2.73 -3.98 -2.52
C THR A 51 -1.71 -3.88 -3.66
N CYS A 52 -2.02 -3.03 -4.65
CA CYS A 52 -1.17 -2.79 -5.81
C CYS A 52 0.12 -2.05 -5.42
N MET A 53 1.14 -2.18 -6.26
CA MET A 53 2.34 -1.33 -6.19
C MET A 53 2.10 0.12 -6.59
N ASP A 54 0.95 0.40 -7.22
CA ASP A 54 0.50 1.73 -7.65
C ASP A 54 0.57 2.76 -6.51
N GLY A 55 1.25 3.89 -6.76
CA GLY A 55 1.50 4.92 -5.76
C GLY A 55 0.25 5.69 -5.36
N ARG A 56 -0.83 5.62 -6.15
CA ARG A 56 -2.11 6.29 -5.86
C ARG A 56 -2.94 5.53 -4.82
N ILE A 57 -2.70 4.23 -4.63
CA ILE A 57 -3.42 3.45 -3.64
C ILE A 57 -2.71 3.55 -2.30
N ASN A 58 -3.18 4.43 -1.42
CA ASN A 58 -2.65 4.58 -0.07
C ASN A 58 -3.76 4.41 0.98
N ILE A 59 -4.09 3.15 1.30
CA ILE A 59 -5.21 2.84 2.21
C ILE A 59 -5.11 3.55 3.58
N PRO A 60 -3.94 3.62 4.26
CA PRO A 60 -3.81 4.39 5.50
C PRO A 60 -4.24 5.86 5.34
N VAL A 61 -3.79 6.54 4.29
CA VAL A 61 -4.16 7.94 4.00
C VAL A 61 -5.64 8.03 3.64
N ALA A 62 -6.09 7.19 2.70
CA ALA A 62 -7.45 7.20 2.22
C ALA A 62 -8.48 6.89 3.32
N THR A 63 -8.08 6.22 4.39
CA THR A 63 -8.94 5.91 5.54
C THR A 63 -8.66 6.80 6.74
N GLN A 64 -7.75 7.77 6.62
CA GLN A 64 -7.28 8.61 7.72
C GLN A 64 -6.84 7.80 8.94
N THR A 65 -6.28 6.62 8.72
CA THR A 65 -5.87 5.73 9.80
C THR A 65 -4.47 6.10 10.27
N PRO A 66 -4.21 6.17 11.59
CA PRO A 66 -2.88 6.46 12.11
C PRO A 66 -1.81 5.50 11.56
N THR A 67 -0.60 6.03 11.38
CA THR A 67 0.58 5.26 10.98
C THR A 67 0.81 4.05 11.89
N GLY A 68 1.17 2.91 11.29
CA GLY A 68 1.53 1.69 12.00
C GLY A 68 0.35 0.84 12.48
N ILE A 69 -0.88 1.24 12.17
CA ILE A 69 -2.08 0.42 12.44
C ILE A 69 -2.30 -0.61 11.33
N LEU A 70 -2.19 -0.20 10.06
CA LEU A 70 -2.35 -1.08 8.90
C LEU A 70 -1.01 -1.71 8.53
N MET A 71 -1.04 -3.02 8.25
CA MET A 71 0.10 -3.78 7.75
C MET A 71 0.02 -3.92 6.22
N PRO A 72 0.81 -3.17 5.42
CA PRO A 72 0.71 -3.22 3.97
C PRO A 72 1.53 -4.38 3.37
N PHE A 73 0.95 -5.00 2.35
CA PHE A 73 1.57 -5.90 1.40
C PHE A 73 1.29 -5.33 0.00
N ARG A 74 2.35 -5.03 -0.76
CA ARG A 74 2.21 -4.44 -2.09
C ARG A 74 2.83 -5.34 -3.14
N ASN A 75 2.09 -5.61 -4.20
CA ASN A 75 2.60 -6.31 -5.39
C ASN A 75 1.94 -5.74 -6.64
N LEU A 76 2.52 -5.99 -7.82
CA LEU A 76 1.92 -5.57 -9.08
C LEU A 76 0.46 -6.03 -9.19
N GLY A 77 -0.44 -5.09 -9.46
CA GLY A 77 -1.88 -5.32 -9.58
C GLY A 77 -2.59 -5.81 -8.31
N GLY A 78 -1.90 -5.93 -7.18
CA GLY A 78 -2.41 -6.70 -6.04
C GLY A 78 -2.46 -8.20 -6.35
N MET A 79 -1.62 -8.68 -7.28
CA MET A 79 -1.52 -10.09 -7.61
C MET A 79 -0.76 -10.81 -6.51
N PHE A 80 -1.50 -11.48 -5.62
CA PHE A 80 -0.92 -12.34 -4.60
C PHE A 80 -1.27 -13.79 -4.85
N ASP A 81 -0.37 -14.68 -4.44
CA ASP A 81 -0.61 -16.12 -4.37
C ASP A 81 0.01 -16.64 -3.07
N LEU A 82 -0.82 -17.13 -2.15
CA LEU A 82 -0.40 -17.61 -0.84
C LEU A 82 0.41 -18.92 -0.93
N GLY A 83 0.43 -19.59 -2.09
CA GLY A 83 1.35 -20.68 -2.37
C GLY A 83 2.78 -20.23 -2.66
N TRP A 84 3.02 -18.94 -2.90
CA TRP A 84 4.37 -18.40 -3.06
C TRP A 84 5.13 -18.48 -1.72
N PRO A 85 6.27 -19.18 -1.62
CA PRO A 85 6.91 -19.46 -0.34
C PRO A 85 7.17 -18.22 0.52
N HIS A 86 7.72 -17.14 -0.07
CA HIS A 86 8.02 -15.98 0.74
C HIS A 86 6.78 -15.23 1.23
N LEU A 87 5.75 -15.09 0.39
CA LEU A 87 4.51 -14.41 0.80
C LEU A 87 3.75 -15.26 1.82
N GLY A 88 3.58 -16.55 1.55
CA GLY A 88 2.87 -17.50 2.41
C GLY A 88 3.43 -17.48 3.82
N GLU A 89 4.75 -17.60 3.96
CA GLU A 89 5.42 -17.56 5.27
C GLU A 89 5.22 -16.21 5.98
N VAL A 90 5.47 -15.08 5.30
CA VAL A 90 5.36 -13.76 5.92
C VAL A 90 3.93 -13.47 6.38
N LEU A 91 2.93 -13.83 5.57
CA LEU A 91 1.53 -13.63 5.90
C LEU A 91 1.08 -14.57 7.03
N ALA A 92 1.45 -15.85 6.96
CA ALA A 92 1.14 -16.84 7.99
C ALA A 92 1.75 -16.44 9.35
N HIS A 93 3.02 -16.04 9.37
CA HIS A 93 3.66 -15.53 10.59
C HIS A 93 2.98 -14.27 11.13
N HIS A 94 2.55 -13.35 10.26
CA HIS A 94 1.81 -12.16 10.69
C HIS A 94 0.48 -12.55 11.36
N VAL A 95 -0.29 -13.44 10.71
CA VAL A 95 -1.58 -13.92 11.22
C VAL A 95 -1.39 -14.63 12.55
N GLN A 96 -0.48 -15.61 12.63
CA GLN A 96 -0.18 -16.37 13.85
C GLN A 96 0.25 -15.46 15.00
N ARG A 97 1.07 -14.43 14.74
CA ARG A 97 1.49 -13.47 15.76
C ARG A 97 0.31 -12.65 16.29
N MET A 98 -0.60 -12.23 15.42
CA MET A 98 -1.77 -11.43 15.83
C MET A 98 -2.79 -12.28 16.59
N THR A 99 -3.09 -13.49 16.10
CA THR A 99 -4.03 -14.41 16.77
C THR A 99 -3.46 -14.93 18.09
N GLY A 100 -2.16 -15.21 18.16
CA GLY A 100 -1.46 -15.54 19.41
C GLY A 100 -1.51 -14.42 20.45
N ALA A 101 -1.67 -13.17 20.02
CA ALA A 101 -1.91 -12.01 20.89
C ALA A 101 -3.41 -11.78 21.21
N GLY A 102 -4.29 -12.74 20.86
CA GLY A 102 -5.73 -12.66 21.10
C GLY A 102 -6.49 -11.74 20.14
N ARG A 103 -5.84 -11.27 19.05
CA ARG A 103 -6.45 -10.38 18.06
C ARG A 103 -7.04 -11.17 16.91
N ARG A 104 -8.17 -10.68 16.38
CA ARG A 104 -8.66 -11.11 15.06
C ARG A 104 -7.90 -10.41 13.95
N VAL A 105 -7.86 -10.99 12.76
CA VAL A 105 -7.19 -10.43 11.59
C VAL A 105 -8.19 -10.16 10.47
N LEU A 106 -8.29 -8.90 10.05
CA LEU A 106 -8.98 -8.50 8.83
C LEU A 106 -7.94 -8.39 7.72
N LEU A 107 -8.07 -9.23 6.68
CA LEU A 107 -7.28 -9.17 5.46
C LEU A 107 -8.07 -8.42 4.39
N ILE A 108 -7.69 -7.18 4.12
CA ILE A 108 -8.27 -6.37 3.03
C ILE A 108 -7.54 -6.70 1.74
N ILE A 109 -8.25 -7.32 0.79
CA ILE A 109 -7.73 -7.74 -0.53
C ILE A 109 -8.27 -6.76 -1.56
N THR A 110 -7.40 -5.94 -2.14
CA THR A 110 -7.84 -4.83 -2.99
C THR A 110 -7.59 -5.07 -4.48
N TYR A 111 -8.54 -4.65 -5.31
CA TYR A 111 -8.32 -4.26 -6.70
C TYR A 111 -8.58 -2.75 -6.87
N HIS A 112 -8.19 -2.16 -7.99
CA HIS A 112 -8.42 -0.73 -8.24
C HIS A 112 -8.73 -0.41 -9.70
N TRP A 113 -9.40 0.72 -9.90
CA TRP A 113 -9.72 1.31 -11.21
C TRP A 113 -9.80 2.82 -11.10
N SER A 114 -9.84 3.51 -12.24
CA SER A 114 -10.18 4.93 -12.33
C SER A 114 -11.54 5.06 -13.00
N LYS A 115 -12.46 5.78 -12.36
CA LYS A 115 -13.82 6.01 -12.88
C LYS A 115 -13.84 6.95 -14.08
N GLY A 116 -12.98 7.97 -14.07
CA GLY A 116 -12.91 9.00 -15.10
C GLY A 116 -12.20 8.55 -16.38
N ASP A 117 -11.28 7.59 -16.29
CA ASP A 117 -10.60 7.01 -17.45
C ASP A 117 -10.13 5.56 -17.16
N PRO A 118 -10.66 4.54 -17.86
CA PRO A 118 -10.21 3.17 -17.72
C PRO A 118 -8.70 2.97 -17.96
N HIS A 119 -8.07 3.76 -18.83
CA HIS A 119 -6.63 3.66 -19.11
C HIS A 119 -5.75 4.15 -17.95
N ARG A 120 -6.34 4.81 -16.95
CA ARG A 120 -5.67 5.11 -15.67
C ARG A 120 -5.89 4.01 -14.62
N GLY A 121 -6.55 2.91 -14.97
CA GLY A 121 -6.76 1.75 -14.09
C GLY A 121 -5.50 0.92 -13.86
N CYS A 122 -5.69 -0.31 -13.39
CA CYS A 122 -4.58 -1.21 -13.06
C CYS A 122 -3.80 -1.69 -14.30
N ALA A 123 -2.60 -1.15 -14.52
CA ALA A 123 -1.70 -1.62 -15.58
C ALA A 123 -1.24 -3.08 -15.40
N GLY A 124 -1.24 -3.60 -14.16
CA GLY A 124 -0.96 -5.01 -13.87
C GLY A 124 -1.94 -5.94 -14.58
N PHE A 125 -3.23 -5.59 -14.58
CA PHE A 125 -4.29 -6.32 -15.26
C PHE A 125 -4.63 -5.76 -16.64
N ARG A 126 -3.74 -4.95 -17.25
CA ARG A 126 -3.97 -4.32 -18.56
C ARG A 126 -5.29 -3.53 -18.62
N PHE A 127 -5.59 -2.82 -17.52
CA PHE A 127 -6.80 -2.01 -17.37
C PHE A 127 -8.12 -2.80 -17.31
N ASP A 128 -8.05 -4.13 -17.23
CA ASP A 128 -9.20 -5.00 -17.04
C ASP A 128 -9.59 -5.06 -15.56
N THR A 129 -10.59 -4.27 -15.20
CA THR A 129 -11.09 -4.17 -13.82
C THR A 129 -11.76 -5.47 -13.35
N GLU A 130 -12.46 -6.18 -14.24
CA GLU A 130 -13.14 -7.42 -13.90
C GLU A 130 -12.15 -8.57 -13.71
N ALA A 131 -11.08 -8.63 -14.50
CA ALA A 131 -9.97 -9.56 -14.27
C ALA A 131 -9.30 -9.30 -12.91
N ALA A 132 -9.02 -8.04 -12.58
CA ALA A 132 -8.44 -7.66 -11.29
C ALA A 132 -9.36 -8.07 -10.12
N LYS A 133 -10.67 -7.76 -10.22
CA LYS A 133 -11.68 -8.15 -9.23
C LYS A 133 -11.78 -9.67 -9.10
N THR A 134 -11.81 -10.41 -10.21
CA THR A 134 -11.84 -11.88 -10.21
C THR A 134 -10.65 -12.47 -9.47
N HIS A 135 -9.46 -11.89 -9.65
CA HIS A 135 -8.24 -12.31 -8.94
C HIS A 135 -8.35 -12.14 -7.42
N THR A 136 -8.97 -11.05 -6.94
CA THR A 136 -9.19 -10.86 -5.49
C THR A 136 -10.06 -11.96 -4.89
N GLY A 137 -11.06 -12.45 -5.65
CA GLY A 137 -11.87 -13.60 -5.24
C GLY A 137 -11.06 -14.90 -5.17
N ALA A 138 -10.04 -15.08 -6.01
CA ALA A 138 -9.12 -16.21 -5.91
C ALA A 138 -8.25 -16.13 -4.64
N ILE A 139 -7.71 -14.95 -4.33
CA ILE A 139 -6.95 -14.72 -3.09
C ILE A 139 -7.84 -15.01 -1.87
N ARG A 140 -9.10 -14.54 -1.87
CA ARG A 140 -10.07 -14.82 -0.79
C ARG A 140 -10.18 -16.33 -0.52
N ARG A 141 -10.37 -17.14 -1.57
CA ARG A 141 -10.44 -18.61 -1.46
C ARG A 141 -9.14 -19.22 -0.93
N GLN A 142 -7.98 -18.69 -1.31
CA GLN A 142 -6.71 -19.14 -0.77
C GLN A 142 -6.59 -18.83 0.74
N VAL A 143 -7.01 -17.65 1.18
CA VAL A 143 -7.05 -17.29 2.61
C VAL A 143 -7.98 -18.25 3.37
N GLU A 144 -9.20 -18.46 2.88
CA GLU A 144 -10.16 -19.41 3.47
C GLU A 144 -9.60 -20.83 3.54
N ARG A 145 -8.83 -21.25 2.52
CA ARG A 145 -8.16 -22.57 2.49
C ARG A 145 -7.06 -22.70 3.54
N VAL A 146 -6.29 -21.64 3.78
CA VAL A 146 -5.13 -21.65 4.69
C VAL A 146 -5.54 -21.41 6.14
N PHE A 147 -6.44 -20.46 6.40
CA PHE A 147 -6.80 -20.02 7.76
C PHE A 147 -8.20 -20.45 8.20
N GLY A 148 -8.91 -21.18 7.34
CA GLY A 148 -10.23 -21.73 7.62
C GLY A 148 -11.39 -20.85 7.13
N PRO A 149 -12.53 -21.45 6.76
CA PRO A 149 -13.68 -20.74 6.21
C PRO A 149 -14.63 -20.14 7.28
N GLY A 150 -14.31 -20.31 8.56
CA GLY A 150 -15.20 -19.95 9.68
C GLY A 150 -15.22 -18.46 10.03
N HIS A 151 -14.29 -17.67 9.49
CA HIS A 151 -14.24 -16.19 9.56
C HIS A 151 -14.14 -15.55 10.97
N ASP A 152 -14.14 -16.33 12.05
CA ASP A 152 -14.04 -15.79 13.41
C ASP A 152 -12.66 -15.19 13.72
N SER A 153 -11.58 -15.89 13.33
CA SER A 153 -10.20 -15.44 13.59
C SER A 153 -9.61 -14.60 12.46
N VAL A 154 -9.83 -15.00 11.21
CA VAL A 154 -9.30 -14.34 10.01
C VAL A 154 -10.43 -14.11 9.03
N TYR A 155 -10.60 -12.87 8.58
CA TYR A 155 -11.64 -12.49 7.62
C TYR A 155 -11.00 -11.93 6.34
N PRO A 156 -11.14 -12.59 5.18
CA PRO A 156 -10.67 -12.05 3.90
C PRO A 156 -11.73 -11.16 3.23
N LEU A 157 -11.62 -9.85 3.44
CA LEU A 157 -12.51 -8.86 2.85
C LEU A 157 -12.00 -8.43 1.47
N VAL A 158 -12.83 -8.62 0.45
CA VAL A 158 -12.57 -8.06 -0.88
C VAL A 158 -13.01 -6.60 -0.90
N CYS A 159 -12.12 -5.72 -1.31
CA CYS A 159 -12.38 -4.30 -1.49
C CYS A 159 -12.01 -3.84 -2.90
N GLY A 160 -12.83 -2.97 -3.47
CA GLY A 160 -12.44 -2.12 -4.59
C GLY A 160 -11.86 -0.79 -4.09
N PHE A 161 -10.96 -0.19 -4.86
CA PHE A 161 -10.45 1.15 -4.64
C PHE A 161 -10.57 1.98 -5.93
N GLU A 162 -11.48 2.94 -5.94
CA GLU A 162 -11.62 3.90 -7.04
C GLU A 162 -10.59 5.02 -6.86
N THR A 163 -9.68 5.19 -7.80
CA THR A 163 -8.50 6.04 -7.62
C THR A 163 -8.75 7.54 -7.77
N ASP A 164 -9.83 7.96 -8.43
CA ASP A 164 -10.07 9.38 -8.70
C ASP A 164 -10.55 10.12 -7.45
N ASP A 165 -11.53 9.53 -6.75
CA ASP A 165 -12.09 10.00 -5.48
C ASP A 165 -11.42 9.33 -4.26
N GLU A 166 -10.52 8.37 -4.49
CA GLU A 166 -9.91 7.52 -3.45
C GLU A 166 -10.95 6.80 -2.59
N ALA A 167 -12.01 6.31 -3.25
CA ALA A 167 -13.18 5.73 -2.61
C ALA A 167 -13.09 4.20 -2.50
N LEU A 168 -13.38 3.68 -1.31
CA LEU A 168 -13.48 2.24 -1.08
C LEU A 168 -14.85 1.69 -1.48
N VAL A 169 -14.81 0.49 -2.04
CA VAL A 169 -15.99 -0.34 -2.31
C VAL A 169 -15.85 -1.65 -1.53
N VAL A 170 -16.84 -1.98 -0.71
CA VAL A 170 -16.83 -3.18 0.14
C VAL A 170 -17.74 -4.24 -0.45
N HIS A 171 -17.20 -5.45 -0.67
CA HIS A 171 -17.96 -6.55 -1.25
C HIS A 171 -18.46 -7.49 -0.15
N GLY A 172 -19.78 -7.70 -0.12
CA GLY A 172 -20.42 -8.75 0.65
C GLY A 172 -20.30 -10.12 -0.04
N ARG A 173 -20.83 -11.17 0.60
CA ARG A 173 -20.75 -12.54 0.06
C ARG A 173 -21.69 -12.79 -1.11
N ASP A 174 -22.87 -12.20 -1.08
CA ASP A 174 -23.95 -12.47 -2.03
C ASP A 174 -23.88 -11.55 -3.26
N GLY A 175 -22.69 -11.01 -3.57
CA GLY A 175 -22.49 -10.02 -4.62
C GLY A 175 -23.02 -8.62 -4.28
N ALA A 176 -23.61 -8.44 -3.09
CA ALA A 176 -23.96 -7.13 -2.56
C ALA A 176 -22.70 -6.26 -2.38
N VAL A 177 -22.83 -4.96 -2.64
CA VAL A 177 -21.71 -4.02 -2.63
C VAL A 177 -22.12 -2.76 -1.89
N LEU A 178 -21.22 -2.27 -1.02
CA LEU A 178 -21.28 -0.93 -0.45
C LEU A 178 -20.20 -0.06 -1.11
N ASP A 179 -20.64 0.83 -2.00
CA ASP A 179 -19.77 1.82 -2.65
C ASP A 179 -19.82 3.13 -1.85
N LEU A 180 -18.69 3.49 -1.21
CA LEU A 180 -18.61 4.73 -0.44
C LEU A 180 -18.58 5.99 -1.32
N GLY A 181 -18.12 5.87 -2.56
CA GLY A 181 -18.14 6.96 -3.53
C GLY A 181 -19.55 7.27 -4.03
N ALA A 182 -20.46 6.29 -4.01
CA ALA A 182 -21.86 6.49 -4.40
C ALA A 182 -22.72 7.14 -3.31
N LEU A 183 -22.23 7.23 -2.06
CA LEU A 183 -22.98 7.81 -0.95
C LEU A 183 -23.11 9.32 -1.09
N ALA A 184 -24.31 9.84 -0.81
CA ALA A 184 -24.55 11.27 -0.95
C ALA A 184 -23.80 12.06 0.15
N PRO A 185 -23.30 13.28 -0.15
CA PRO A 185 -22.73 14.16 0.86
C PRO A 185 -23.75 14.42 1.98
N GLY A 186 -23.38 14.12 3.23
CA GLY A 186 -24.28 14.29 4.38
C GLY A 186 -25.28 13.16 4.62
N GLU A 187 -25.20 12.05 3.87
CA GLU A 187 -25.98 10.85 4.15
C GLU A 187 -25.58 10.25 5.51
N ALA A 188 -26.24 10.69 6.59
CA ALA A 188 -25.89 10.36 7.97
C ALA A 188 -26.19 8.90 8.37
N LEU A 189 -26.53 8.03 7.41
CA LEU A 189 -26.85 6.64 7.73
C LEU A 189 -25.61 5.98 8.36
N PRO A 190 -25.74 5.43 9.57
CA PRO A 190 -24.63 4.79 10.25
C PRO A 190 -24.16 3.59 9.41
N LEU A 191 -22.84 3.45 9.27
CA LEU A 191 -22.25 2.33 8.52
C LEU A 191 -22.52 0.98 9.19
N GLY A 192 -22.68 0.95 10.52
CA GLY A 192 -22.91 -0.27 11.30
C GLY A 192 -24.05 -1.15 10.74
N PRO A 193 -25.31 -0.67 10.70
CA PRO A 193 -26.41 -1.46 10.16
C PRO A 193 -26.23 -1.92 8.71
N ARG A 194 -25.56 -1.11 7.87
CA ARG A 194 -25.24 -1.51 6.48
C ARG A 194 -24.26 -2.65 6.45
N LEU A 195 -23.23 -2.61 7.31
CA LEU A 195 -22.24 -3.68 7.43
C LEU A 195 -22.81 -4.95 8.08
N ASP A 196 -23.78 -4.82 8.99
CA ASP A 196 -24.48 -5.98 9.56
C ASP A 196 -25.21 -6.78 8.48
N VAL A 197 -25.83 -6.10 7.52
CA VAL A 197 -26.50 -6.73 6.37
C VAL A 197 -25.48 -7.21 5.33
N LEU A 198 -24.44 -6.43 5.05
CA LEU A 198 -23.45 -6.74 4.01
C LEU A 198 -22.52 -7.90 4.39
N LEU A 199 -22.15 -7.99 5.67
CA LEU A 199 -21.12 -8.91 6.20
C LEU A 199 -21.63 -9.63 7.46
N PRO A 200 -22.76 -10.36 7.39
CA PRO A 200 -23.40 -10.95 8.57
C PRO A 200 -22.52 -11.96 9.30
N ASP A 201 -21.58 -12.60 8.59
CA ASP A 201 -20.62 -13.58 9.09
C ASP A 201 -19.30 -12.97 9.59
N MET A 202 -19.11 -11.65 9.49
CA MET A 202 -17.98 -10.98 10.12
C MET A 202 -18.24 -10.78 11.62
N PRO A 203 -17.29 -11.09 12.52
CA PRO A 203 -17.48 -10.86 13.95
C PRO A 203 -17.84 -9.40 14.28
N VAL A 204 -18.79 -9.19 15.20
CA VAL A 204 -19.28 -7.85 15.58
C VAL A 204 -18.16 -6.86 15.92
N PRO A 205 -17.13 -7.21 16.73
CA PRO A 205 -16.03 -6.30 17.00
C PRO A 205 -15.23 -5.93 15.75
N MET A 206 -15.06 -6.88 14.82
CA MET A 206 -14.36 -6.64 13.56
C MET A 206 -15.17 -5.74 12.62
N ARG A 207 -16.50 -5.93 12.56
CA ARG A 207 -17.39 -5.01 11.81
C ARG A 207 -17.34 -3.59 12.37
N ALA A 208 -17.29 -3.42 13.69
CA ALA A 208 -17.18 -2.11 14.32
C ALA A 208 -15.86 -1.41 13.96
N ASP A 209 -14.74 -2.15 13.97
CA ASP A 209 -13.44 -1.63 13.57
C ASP A 209 -13.39 -1.28 12.07
N LEU A 210 -14.02 -2.11 11.22
CA LEU A 210 -14.18 -1.81 9.80
C LEU A 210 -15.04 -0.54 9.59
N ALA A 211 -16.13 -0.36 10.34
CA ALA A 211 -16.97 0.83 10.25
C ALA A 211 -16.17 2.11 10.52
N ALA A 212 -15.31 2.10 11.54
CA ALA A 212 -14.44 3.24 11.86
C ALA A 212 -13.46 3.59 10.72
N LEU A 213 -12.89 2.56 10.08
CA LEU A 213 -12.00 2.72 8.92
C LEU A 213 -12.74 3.31 7.71
N LEU A 214 -13.95 2.82 7.44
CA LEU A 214 -14.79 3.30 6.34
C LEU A 214 -15.31 4.73 6.57
N ASP A 215 -15.61 5.11 7.82
CA ASP A 215 -15.97 6.50 8.16
C ASP A 215 -14.79 7.46 7.93
N GLY A 216 -13.56 7.00 8.18
CA GLY A 216 -12.36 7.73 7.76
C GLY A 216 -12.29 7.93 6.26
N ASN A 217 -12.61 6.90 5.47
CA ASN A 217 -12.66 7.02 4.01
C ASN A 217 -13.76 7.96 3.51
N ARG A 218 -14.93 7.97 4.14
CA ARG A 218 -16.00 8.94 3.81
C ARG A 218 -15.56 10.40 4.00
N ARG A 219 -14.87 10.70 5.10
CA ARG A 219 -14.31 12.04 5.35
C ARG A 219 -13.24 12.39 4.31
N HIS A 220 -12.40 11.43 3.97
CA HIS A 220 -11.36 11.59 2.96
C HIS A 220 -11.94 11.89 1.58
N ILE A 221 -12.90 11.10 1.11
CA ILE A 221 -13.61 11.32 -0.17
C ILE A 221 -14.18 12.74 -0.24
N ALA A 222 -14.82 13.21 0.84
CA ALA A 222 -15.34 14.58 0.88
C ALA A 222 -14.22 15.63 0.72
N GLY A 223 -13.08 15.43 1.36
CA GLY A 223 -11.89 16.27 1.21
C GLY A 223 -11.31 16.24 -0.21
N VAL A 224 -11.18 15.06 -0.80
CA VAL A 224 -10.71 14.84 -2.18
C VAL A 224 -11.61 15.57 -3.18
N ARG A 225 -12.92 15.39 -3.09
CA ARG A 225 -13.89 16.06 -3.97
C ARG A 225 -13.87 17.57 -3.81
N ALA A 226 -13.73 18.08 -2.59
CA ALA A 226 -13.60 19.50 -2.34
C ALA A 226 -12.33 20.08 -2.97
N ALA A 227 -11.20 19.38 -2.87
CA ALA A 227 -9.94 19.78 -3.52
C ALA A 227 -10.03 19.70 -5.06
N ALA A 228 -10.68 18.67 -5.60
CA ALA A 228 -10.94 18.54 -7.03
C ALA A 228 -11.81 19.67 -7.57
N ALA A 229 -12.86 20.08 -6.85
CA ALA A 229 -13.69 21.22 -7.20
C ALA A 229 -12.92 22.56 -7.22
N ARG A 230 -11.83 22.67 -6.44
CA ARG A 230 -10.91 23.81 -6.47
C ARG A 230 -9.81 23.71 -7.53
N GLY A 231 -9.75 22.60 -8.29
CA GLY A 231 -8.73 22.35 -9.30
C GLY A 231 -7.36 21.93 -8.75
N GLU A 232 -7.24 21.66 -7.45
CA GLU A 232 -5.98 21.36 -6.76
C GLU A 232 -5.46 19.93 -7.03
N ARG A 233 -6.32 19.05 -7.55
CA ARG A 233 -6.09 17.60 -7.71
C ARG A 233 -5.84 17.15 -9.15
N ARG A 234 -5.74 18.07 -10.13
CA ARG A 234 -5.78 17.71 -11.56
C ARG A 234 -4.69 16.71 -11.99
N LEU A 235 -3.54 16.73 -11.31
CA LEU A 235 -2.39 15.89 -11.60
C LEU A 235 -2.25 14.67 -10.65
N ASP A 236 -3.08 14.58 -9.61
CA ASP A 236 -3.01 13.51 -8.61
C ASP A 236 -3.73 12.21 -9.06
N VAL A 237 -4.56 12.32 -10.10
CA VAL A 237 -5.29 11.20 -10.71
C VAL A 237 -4.44 10.40 -11.71
N GLU A 238 -3.35 10.99 -12.19
CA GLU A 238 -2.37 10.35 -13.09
C GLU A 238 -1.16 9.85 -12.31
N HIS A 239 -0.44 8.88 -12.88
CA HIS A 239 0.87 8.47 -12.33
C HIS A 239 1.89 9.62 -12.38
N ARG A 240 2.55 9.91 -11.26
CA ARG A 240 3.64 10.91 -11.13
C ARG A 240 4.76 10.42 -10.23
N GLU A 241 4.82 9.11 -10.04
CA GLU A 241 5.91 8.48 -9.32
C GLU A 241 7.23 8.77 -10.04
N TRP A 242 8.29 8.97 -9.26
CA TRP A 242 9.66 9.22 -9.73
C TRP A 242 10.67 8.24 -9.09
N MET A 243 10.18 7.31 -8.28
CA MET A 243 11.01 6.31 -7.60
C MET A 243 10.39 4.91 -7.65
N ILE A 244 11.27 3.91 -7.73
CA ILE A 244 10.95 2.50 -7.53
C ILE A 244 11.45 2.13 -6.13
N CYS A 245 10.53 1.67 -5.28
CA CYS A 245 10.82 1.16 -3.97
C CYS A 245 10.69 -0.36 -3.98
N ILE A 246 11.77 -1.10 -3.80
CA ILE A 246 11.74 -2.57 -3.80
C ILE A 246 11.98 -3.14 -2.40
N GLY A 247 11.20 -4.16 -2.04
CA GLY A 247 11.27 -4.79 -0.73
C GLY A 247 10.14 -4.34 0.19
N ARG A 248 10.47 -3.92 1.42
CA ARG A 248 9.51 -3.63 2.48
C ARG A 248 10.01 -2.50 3.38
N GLY A 249 9.12 -1.94 4.20
CA GLY A 249 9.46 -0.91 5.18
C GLY A 249 9.34 0.53 4.65
N PHE A 250 8.38 0.75 3.76
CA PHE A 250 8.11 2.05 3.15
C PHE A 250 6.88 2.74 3.76
N ASP A 251 6.53 2.44 5.00
CA ASP A 251 5.34 3.00 5.65
C ASP A 251 5.44 4.50 5.97
N PHE A 252 6.65 5.06 5.87
CA PHE A 252 6.88 6.50 5.89
C PHE A 252 6.38 7.21 4.61
N LEU A 253 6.20 6.50 3.50
CA LEU A 253 5.65 7.04 2.24
C LEU A 253 4.12 7.19 2.32
N HIS A 254 3.68 8.12 3.17
CA HIS A 254 2.28 8.53 3.33
C HIS A 254 1.89 9.68 2.38
N THR A 255 2.76 10.03 1.44
CA THR A 255 2.43 10.96 0.35
C THR A 255 2.09 10.12 -0.89
N PRO A 256 0.85 10.19 -1.40
CA PRO A 256 0.47 9.47 -2.61
C PRO A 256 1.32 9.86 -3.81
N ASN A 257 1.35 8.98 -4.80
CA ASN A 257 1.89 9.24 -6.13
C ASN A 257 3.41 9.55 -6.19
N GLN A 258 4.17 9.20 -5.14
CA GLN A 258 5.62 9.40 -5.11
C GLN A 258 6.39 8.17 -5.62
N ALA A 259 5.99 6.97 -5.21
CA ALA A 259 6.72 5.73 -5.43
C ALA A 259 5.84 4.59 -5.97
N LEU A 260 6.43 3.79 -6.85
CA LEU A 260 5.96 2.46 -7.18
C LEU A 260 6.61 1.47 -6.20
N ILE A 261 5.81 0.85 -5.31
CA ILE A 261 6.32 0.03 -4.22
C ILE A 261 6.13 -1.46 -4.50
N ILE A 262 7.22 -2.16 -4.80
CA ILE A 262 7.26 -3.56 -5.20
C ILE A 262 7.69 -4.43 -4.02
N GLY A 263 6.76 -5.20 -3.46
CA GLY A 263 7.07 -6.23 -2.49
C GLY A 263 7.67 -7.49 -3.14
N PRO A 264 8.51 -8.26 -2.44
CA PRO A 264 9.13 -9.49 -2.95
C PRO A 264 8.15 -10.68 -2.93
N TYR A 265 6.95 -10.48 -3.46
CA TYR A 265 5.82 -11.41 -3.34
C TYR A 265 5.41 -12.04 -4.68
N SER A 266 6.23 -11.87 -5.71
CA SER A 266 6.05 -12.47 -7.04
C SER A 266 7.13 -13.52 -7.30
N PRO A 267 6.81 -14.65 -7.95
CA PRO A 267 7.81 -15.61 -8.44
C PRO A 267 8.68 -15.02 -9.56
N ASP A 268 8.12 -14.13 -10.38
CA ASP A 268 8.88 -13.28 -11.31
C ASP A 268 8.88 -11.85 -10.78
N LEU A 269 9.96 -11.48 -10.10
CA LEU A 269 10.13 -10.12 -9.60
C LEU A 269 10.60 -9.16 -10.70
N ALA A 270 11.05 -9.66 -11.86
CA ALA A 270 11.53 -8.81 -12.94
C ALA A 270 10.37 -8.14 -13.69
N ASP A 271 9.23 -8.80 -13.89
CA ASP A 271 8.04 -8.19 -14.52
C ASP A 271 7.53 -6.92 -13.81
N PRO A 272 7.27 -6.92 -12.48
CA PRO A 272 6.85 -5.70 -11.79
C PRO A 272 7.90 -4.59 -11.87
N ILE A 273 9.19 -4.93 -11.85
CA ILE A 273 10.28 -3.95 -11.98
C ILE A 273 10.29 -3.33 -13.38
N ARG A 274 10.19 -4.13 -14.45
CA ARG A 274 10.08 -3.62 -15.83
C ARG A 274 8.87 -2.70 -15.99
N LYS A 275 7.69 -3.13 -15.52
CA LYS A 275 6.48 -2.29 -15.58
C LYS A 275 6.66 -0.98 -14.82
N ALA A 276 7.27 -1.02 -13.63
CA ALA A 276 7.52 0.19 -12.87
C ALA A 276 8.49 1.15 -13.58
N ALA A 277 9.59 0.63 -14.14
CA ALA A 277 10.52 1.39 -14.94
C ALA A 277 9.86 2.02 -16.17
N GLY A 278 8.96 1.29 -16.84
CA GLY A 278 8.17 1.82 -17.96
C GLY A 278 7.21 2.94 -17.56
N ILE A 279 6.60 2.86 -16.37
CA ILE A 279 5.78 3.96 -15.84
C ILE A 279 6.64 5.20 -15.59
N LEU A 280 7.83 5.05 -14.97
CA LEU A 280 8.71 6.19 -14.71
C LEU A 280 9.20 6.86 -16.00
N GLU A 281 9.65 6.07 -16.97
CA GLU A 281 10.06 6.56 -18.30
C GLU A 281 8.89 7.27 -19.02
N GLY A 282 7.69 6.68 -18.98
CA GLY A 282 6.49 7.30 -19.53
C GLY A 282 6.05 8.56 -18.79
N ASN A 283 6.36 8.70 -17.50
CA ASN A 283 6.13 9.93 -16.74
C ASN A 283 7.08 11.04 -17.22
N MET A 284 8.36 10.73 -17.45
CA MET A 284 9.36 11.67 -17.99
C MET A 284 9.00 12.13 -19.41
N GLN A 285 8.67 11.20 -20.30
CA GLN A 285 8.31 11.50 -21.69
C GLN A 285 7.05 12.38 -21.80
N ALA A 286 6.10 12.19 -20.89
CA ALA A 286 4.89 13.00 -20.81
C ALA A 286 5.10 14.35 -20.08
N GLY A 287 6.30 14.64 -19.55
CA GLY A 287 6.57 15.85 -18.77
C GLY A 287 5.86 15.89 -17.41
N ARG A 288 5.43 14.74 -16.88
CA ARG A 288 4.74 14.63 -15.58
C ARG A 288 5.70 14.69 -14.40
N ILE A 289 6.97 14.34 -14.64
CA ILE A 289 8.13 14.53 -13.77
C ILE A 289 9.30 15.07 -14.62
N PRO A 290 10.27 15.80 -14.02
CA PRO A 290 11.45 16.25 -14.74
C PRO A 290 12.31 15.09 -15.26
N ASP A 291 12.96 15.29 -16.41
CA ASP A 291 13.88 14.32 -17.02
C ASP A 291 15.33 14.50 -16.51
N ASP A 292 15.50 14.47 -15.19
CA ASP A 292 16.75 14.77 -14.48
C ASP A 292 17.18 13.64 -13.53
N GLY A 293 16.38 12.57 -13.39
CA GLY A 293 16.74 11.40 -12.62
C GLY A 293 15.56 10.65 -12.00
N VAL A 294 15.84 9.42 -11.59
CA VAL A 294 14.94 8.57 -10.80
C VAL A 294 15.67 7.95 -9.62
N LEU A 295 14.92 7.51 -8.60
CA LEU A 295 15.47 6.75 -7.48
C LEU A 295 15.08 5.27 -7.56
N LEU A 296 16.04 4.38 -7.39
CA LEU A 296 15.82 3.00 -6.97
C LEU A 296 16.20 2.87 -5.50
N LEU A 297 15.22 2.67 -4.63
CA LEU A 297 15.41 2.46 -3.19
C LEU A 297 15.03 1.03 -2.81
N ALA A 298 16.02 0.25 -2.38
CA ALA A 298 15.77 -1.07 -1.82
C ALA A 298 15.75 -1.01 -0.30
N SER A 299 14.75 -1.65 0.33
CA SER A 299 14.67 -1.72 1.79
C SER A 299 14.18 -3.08 2.28
N ALA A 300 14.73 -3.53 3.41
CA ALA A 300 14.24 -4.70 4.12
C ALA A 300 14.10 -4.40 5.63
N PRO A 301 12.96 -4.76 6.25
CA PRO A 301 12.78 -4.54 7.67
C PRO A 301 13.38 -5.67 8.50
N TYR A 302 13.83 -5.33 9.71
CA TYR A 302 14.18 -6.27 10.77
C TYR A 302 13.43 -5.93 12.06
N TYR A 303 13.24 -6.92 12.92
CA TYR A 303 12.71 -6.76 14.27
C TYR A 303 13.81 -6.82 15.31
N GLU A 304 14.75 -7.76 15.17
CA GLU A 304 15.78 -8.01 16.17
C GLU A 304 17.17 -7.63 15.65
N ILE A 305 18.02 -7.13 16.55
CA ILE A 305 19.43 -6.92 16.25
C ILE A 305 20.14 -8.28 16.09
N GLY A 306 21.34 -8.29 15.53
CA GLY A 306 22.09 -9.52 15.26
C GLY A 306 21.64 -10.19 13.96
N VAL A 307 21.19 -11.45 14.05
CA VAL A 307 20.92 -12.29 12.86
C VAL A 307 19.84 -11.70 11.95
N ASP A 308 18.75 -11.17 12.50
CA ASP A 308 17.65 -10.63 11.70
C ASP A 308 18.06 -9.33 10.97
N ARG A 309 18.76 -8.41 11.65
CA ARG A 309 19.36 -7.22 11.02
C ARG A 309 20.34 -7.59 9.90
N ALA A 310 21.28 -8.51 10.15
CA ALA A 310 22.25 -8.94 9.14
C ALA A 310 21.56 -9.56 7.91
N ARG A 311 20.49 -10.34 8.12
CA ARG A 311 19.67 -10.89 7.03
C ARG A 311 18.93 -9.78 6.26
N ALA A 312 18.44 -8.75 6.94
CA ALA A 312 17.79 -7.61 6.29
C ALA A 312 18.78 -6.87 5.38
N GLU A 313 20.03 -6.67 5.81
CA GLU A 313 21.07 -6.05 4.98
C GLU A 313 21.34 -6.85 3.70
N LEU A 314 21.57 -8.16 3.83
CA LEU A 314 21.77 -9.05 2.67
C LEU A 314 20.58 -9.00 1.71
N LYS A 315 19.36 -9.02 2.25
CA LYS A 315 18.14 -8.96 1.44
C LYS A 315 18.01 -7.63 0.72
N ALA A 316 18.26 -6.51 1.39
CA ALA A 316 18.16 -5.19 0.79
C ALA A 316 19.17 -5.03 -0.35
N ARG A 317 20.43 -5.44 -0.14
CA ARG A 317 21.48 -5.42 -1.18
C ARG A 317 21.12 -6.32 -2.37
N PHE A 318 20.65 -7.53 -2.12
CA PHE A 318 20.21 -8.45 -3.18
C PHE A 318 19.09 -7.83 -4.03
N LEU A 319 18.06 -7.26 -3.39
CA LEU A 319 16.95 -6.62 -4.09
C LEU A 319 17.40 -5.38 -4.88
N ALA A 320 18.33 -4.59 -4.34
CA ALA A 320 18.90 -3.44 -5.04
C ALA A 320 19.64 -3.86 -6.32
N ALA A 321 20.50 -4.87 -6.23
CA ALA A 321 21.26 -5.40 -7.35
C ALA A 321 20.34 -6.00 -8.42
N LEU A 322 19.43 -6.89 -8.02
CA LEU A 322 18.46 -7.52 -8.92
C LEU A 322 17.63 -6.47 -9.68
N ALA A 323 17.12 -5.46 -8.98
CA ALA A 323 16.32 -4.42 -9.63
C ALA A 323 17.13 -3.55 -10.57
N ALA A 324 18.36 -3.19 -10.20
CA ALA A 324 19.25 -2.44 -11.07
C ALA A 324 19.54 -3.23 -12.36
N GLU A 325 19.91 -4.50 -12.26
CA GLU A 325 20.19 -5.37 -13.42
C GLU A 325 18.98 -5.47 -14.37
N VAL A 326 17.78 -5.66 -13.82
CA VAL A 326 16.55 -5.72 -14.63
C VAL A 326 16.30 -4.39 -15.35
N ILE A 327 16.50 -3.26 -14.68
CA ILE A 327 16.28 -1.93 -15.28
C ILE A 327 17.35 -1.62 -16.32
N GLU A 328 18.62 -1.95 -16.07
CA GLU A 328 19.73 -1.78 -17.01
C GLU A 328 19.52 -2.58 -18.30
N ALA A 329 19.05 -3.82 -18.19
CA ALA A 329 18.79 -4.68 -19.34
C ALA A 329 17.58 -4.21 -20.16
N ASP A 330 16.51 -3.76 -19.51
CA ASP A 330 15.24 -3.41 -20.17
C ASP A 330 15.19 -1.94 -20.64
N ARG A 331 15.79 -1.02 -19.87
CA ARG A 331 15.75 0.44 -20.07
C ARG A 331 17.10 1.11 -19.72
N PRO A 332 18.15 0.91 -20.54
CA PRO A 332 19.49 1.43 -20.25
C PRO A 332 19.55 2.96 -20.14
N ALA A 333 18.72 3.69 -20.90
CA ALA A 333 18.66 5.16 -20.83
C ALA A 333 18.11 5.67 -19.49
N LEU A 334 17.10 4.98 -18.93
CA LEU A 334 16.58 5.28 -17.60
C LEU A 334 17.60 4.90 -16.52
N ALA A 335 18.24 3.73 -16.67
CA ALA A 335 19.27 3.27 -15.75
C ALA A 335 20.45 4.24 -15.64
N ALA A 336 20.87 4.87 -16.75
CA ALA A 336 21.93 5.89 -16.74
C ALA A 336 21.59 7.14 -15.90
N LYS A 337 20.31 7.39 -15.62
CA LYS A 337 19.81 8.50 -14.80
C LYS A 337 19.37 8.04 -13.40
N MET A 338 19.53 6.76 -13.08
CA MET A 338 19.04 6.16 -11.85
C MET A 338 20.04 6.36 -10.71
N THR A 339 19.56 6.95 -9.61
CA THR A 339 20.28 6.94 -8.33
C THR A 339 19.86 5.73 -7.53
N ARG A 340 20.81 4.87 -7.15
CA ARG A 340 20.56 3.71 -6.29
C ARG A 340 20.79 4.05 -4.82
N ARG A 341 19.90 3.58 -3.95
CA ARG A 341 20.07 3.61 -2.49
C ARG A 341 19.61 2.28 -1.89
N THR A 342 20.35 1.80 -0.92
CA THR A 342 20.02 0.57 -0.17
C THR A 342 19.83 0.93 1.29
N ALA A 343 18.81 0.37 1.93
CA ALA A 343 18.47 0.68 3.31
C ALA A 343 17.95 -0.55 4.07
N ILE A 344 17.96 -0.45 5.39
CA ILE A 344 17.24 -1.36 6.28
C ILE A 344 16.32 -0.56 7.20
N LEU A 345 15.18 -1.13 7.58
CA LEU A 345 14.22 -0.50 8.47
C LEU A 345 14.14 -1.26 9.80
N ASP A 346 14.36 -0.59 10.93
CA ASP A 346 13.96 -1.16 12.22
C ASP A 346 12.43 -1.09 12.38
N TRP A 347 11.78 -2.25 12.44
CA TRP A 347 10.33 -2.33 12.57
C TRP A 347 9.81 -1.88 13.95
N ARG A 348 10.65 -1.62 14.94
CA ARG A 348 10.17 -1.10 16.23
C ARG A 348 10.17 0.42 16.26
N SER A 349 11.22 1.02 15.72
CA SER A 349 11.42 2.47 15.72
C SER A 349 10.95 3.16 14.44
N ARG A 350 10.77 2.42 13.33
CA ARG A 350 10.61 2.96 11.96
C ARG A 350 11.81 3.76 11.48
N ASN A 351 12.97 3.57 12.12
CA ASN A 351 14.19 4.21 11.66
C ASN A 351 14.68 3.53 10.38
N LEU A 352 14.86 4.33 9.32
CA LEU A 352 15.42 3.89 8.05
C LEU A 352 16.91 4.20 8.04
N GLU A 353 17.74 3.16 7.99
CA GLU A 353 19.20 3.28 7.96
C GLU A 353 19.69 3.03 6.54
N ILE A 354 20.38 4.02 5.96
CA ILE A 354 21.02 3.88 4.64
C ILE A 354 22.30 3.07 4.80
N LEU A 355 22.47 2.07 3.96
CA LEU A 355 23.68 1.27 3.89
C LEU A 355 24.66 1.90 2.91
N ASP A 356 25.94 1.89 3.27
CA ASP A 356 27.02 2.22 2.33
C ASP A 356 27.05 1.18 1.20
N ASP A 357 27.19 1.65 -0.04
CA ASP A 357 27.21 0.78 -1.22
C ASP A 357 28.41 -0.19 -1.22
#